data_AF-A0A4Q6AV75-F1
#
_entry.id   AF-A0A4Q6AV75-F1
#
_cell.length_a   1.000
_cell.length_b   1.000
_cell.length_c   1.000
_cell.angle_alpha   90.00
_cell.angle_beta   90.00
_cell.angle_gamma   90.00
#
_symmetry.space_group_name_H-M   'P 1'
#
loop_
_entity.id
_entity.type
_entity.pdbx_description
1 polymer ?
#
loop_
_entity_poly.entity_id
_entity_poly.type
_entity_poly.pdbx_seq_one_letter_code
_entity_poly.pdbx_strand_id
1 'polypeptide(L)'
;MSFQFRFTPLLALGIALTPFCAFAQDTAVDLGTLGGSSSVAFDINDKDQVVGNSSTASDGVHAFIWENGQMKDLGKGEAHAINAEGDVVGFRLVRFDEKGYEIDGILYQGGKEFALEPLPGHTSTAAYDINDSGQIVGLSDQSAVVWNNLVPTDLGSLGGGETIAKAINNAGWIVGASKTVDGVFHAFLWRDGVMEDIGSLGGRTIAHDINDKGQIVGESGGKSF
;
A
#
# COMPACT_ATOMS: atom_id res chain seq x y z
N MET A 1 -48.89 54.49 8.56
CA MET A 1 -48.52 53.12 8.14
C MET A 1 -47.09 52.88 8.60
N SER A 2 -46.93 52.23 9.75
CA SER A 2 -45.67 51.99 10.45
C SER A 2 -45.52 50.48 10.64
N PHE A 3 -44.56 49.87 9.96
CA PHE A 3 -44.23 48.45 10.12
C PHE A 3 -43.37 48.28 11.38
N GLN A 4 -43.87 47.52 12.37
CA GLN A 4 -43.07 47.01 13.48
C GLN A 4 -42.44 45.67 13.06
N PHE A 5 -41.11 45.56 13.10
CA PHE A 5 -40.42 44.27 13.09
C PHE A 5 -40.43 43.71 14.51
N ARG A 6 -41.09 42.56 14.71
CA ARG A 6 -40.94 41.76 15.93
C ARG A 6 -39.80 40.76 15.72
N PHE A 7 -38.76 40.88 16.53
CA PHE A 7 -37.76 39.82 16.73
C PHE A 7 -38.33 38.78 17.69
N THR A 8 -38.44 37.53 17.24
CA THR A 8 -38.49 36.36 18.11
C THR A 8 -37.09 35.74 18.15
N PRO A 9 -36.44 35.58 19.31
CA PRO A 9 -35.23 34.78 19.39
C PRO A 9 -35.64 33.31 19.38
N LEU A 10 -35.14 32.54 18.40
CA LEU A 10 -35.24 31.09 18.44
C LEU A 10 -34.10 30.55 19.33
N LEU A 11 -34.50 29.74 20.30
CA LEU A 11 -33.65 29.00 21.23
C LEU A 11 -32.64 28.14 20.42
N ALA A 12 -31.35 28.45 20.49
CA ALA A 12 -30.31 27.57 19.96
C ALA A 12 -30.18 26.38 20.93
N LEU A 13 -30.82 25.26 20.59
CA LEU A 13 -30.65 24.00 21.27
C LEU A 13 -29.22 23.51 20.99
N GLY A 14 -28.40 23.42 22.04
CA GLY A 14 -27.05 22.91 21.96
C GLY A 14 -27.04 21.48 21.42
N ILE A 15 -26.49 21.33 20.22
CA ILE A 15 -25.94 20.04 19.80
C ILE A 15 -24.50 20.07 20.28
N ALA A 16 -24.21 19.29 21.32
CA ALA A 16 -22.85 18.90 21.62
C ALA A 16 -22.33 18.12 20.40
N LEU A 17 -21.61 18.81 19.53
CA LEU A 17 -20.72 18.15 18.58
C LEU A 17 -19.68 17.44 19.44
N THR A 18 -19.86 16.15 19.68
CA THR A 18 -18.71 15.27 19.87
C THR A 18 -17.78 15.57 18.69
N PRO A 19 -16.49 15.89 18.90
CA PRO A 19 -15.61 16.13 17.78
C PRO A 19 -15.40 14.78 17.11
N PHE A 20 -16.23 14.48 16.12
CA PHE A 20 -15.84 13.55 15.08
C PHE A 20 -14.72 14.26 14.33
N CYS A 21 -13.49 13.78 14.50
CA CYS A 21 -12.37 14.23 13.71
C CYS A 21 -12.52 13.59 12.32
N ALA A 22 -13.44 14.12 11.51
CA ALA A 22 -13.36 14.00 10.06
C ALA A 22 -12.18 14.87 9.61
N PHE A 23 -11.40 14.43 8.61
CA PHE A 23 -10.38 15.28 8.01
C PHE A 23 -11.01 16.64 7.66
N ALA A 24 -10.52 17.73 8.28
CA ALA A 24 -10.88 19.05 7.79
C ALA A 24 -10.22 19.19 6.41
N GLN A 25 -11.04 19.25 5.37
CA GLN A 25 -10.61 19.34 3.97
C GLN A 25 -9.52 20.42 3.83
N ASP A 26 -8.43 20.08 3.13
CA ASP A 26 -7.28 20.93 2.87
C ASP A 26 -6.42 21.32 4.08
N THR A 27 -6.50 20.59 5.20
CA THR A 27 -5.60 20.78 6.34
C THR A 27 -4.73 19.54 6.59
N ALA A 28 -3.46 19.77 6.91
CA ALA A 28 -2.57 18.71 7.36
C ALA A 28 -3.02 18.23 8.74
N VAL A 29 -3.25 16.93 8.87
CA VAL A 29 -3.60 16.28 10.14
C VAL A 29 -2.37 15.54 10.66
N ASP A 30 -2.00 15.82 11.90
CA ASP A 30 -0.98 15.04 12.61
C ASP A 30 -1.61 13.72 13.06
N LEU A 31 -1.10 12.61 12.52
CA LEU A 31 -1.56 11.26 12.83
C LEU A 31 -0.97 10.73 14.16
N GLY A 32 0.07 11.38 14.69
CA GLY A 32 0.82 10.94 15.86
C GLY A 32 1.79 9.78 15.58
N THR A 33 2.20 9.11 16.66
CA THR A 33 3.11 7.95 16.63
C THR A 33 2.63 6.86 17.59
N LEU A 34 3.18 5.65 17.47
CA LEU A 34 3.05 4.55 18.44
C LEU A 34 3.90 4.75 19.70
N GLY A 35 4.11 6.00 20.11
CA GLY A 35 4.90 6.39 21.28
C GLY A 35 6.38 6.65 21.01
N GLY A 36 6.84 6.49 19.76
CA GLY A 36 8.18 6.88 19.32
C GLY A 36 8.24 8.33 18.80
N SER A 37 9.33 8.67 18.10
CA SER A 37 9.62 10.04 17.64
C SER A 37 9.13 10.37 16.23
N SER A 38 8.75 9.36 15.44
CA SER A 38 8.37 9.53 14.03
C SER A 38 7.41 8.44 13.54
N SER A 39 6.64 8.80 12.52
CA SER A 39 5.78 7.92 11.72
C SER A 39 5.78 8.39 10.27
N VAL A 40 5.49 7.48 9.34
CA VAL A 40 5.36 7.75 7.91
C VAL A 40 4.09 7.07 7.41
N ALA A 41 3.22 7.84 6.76
CA ALA A 41 2.06 7.31 6.04
C ALA A 41 2.46 6.91 4.62
N PHE A 42 1.98 5.75 4.16
CA PHE A 42 2.24 5.23 2.83
C PHE A 42 1.00 5.23 1.94
N ASP A 43 -0.18 4.96 2.52
CA ASP A 43 -1.41 4.88 1.73
C ASP A 43 -2.66 5.27 2.55
N ILE A 44 -3.73 5.66 1.85
CA ILE A 44 -5.00 6.11 2.39
C ILE A 44 -6.17 5.64 1.53
N ASN A 45 -7.28 5.22 2.14
CA ASN A 45 -8.51 4.90 1.43
C ASN A 45 -9.64 5.93 1.65
N ASP A 46 -10.73 5.77 0.90
CA ASP A 46 -11.93 6.63 0.96
C ASP A 46 -12.73 6.55 2.29
N LYS A 47 -12.31 5.69 3.23
CA LYS A 47 -12.86 5.61 4.59
C LYS A 47 -12.05 6.40 5.60
N ASP A 48 -11.17 7.30 5.14
CA ASP A 48 -10.28 8.10 5.99
C ASP A 48 -9.30 7.24 6.81
N GLN A 49 -9.00 6.03 6.34
CA GLN A 49 -8.05 5.13 6.98
C GLN A 49 -6.67 5.30 6.35
N VAL A 50 -5.64 5.44 7.17
CA VAL A 50 -4.26 5.64 6.72
C VAL A 50 -3.38 4.50 7.23
N VAL A 51 -2.50 3.99 6.38
CA VAL A 51 -1.53 2.96 6.77
C VAL A 51 -0.10 3.43 6.59
N GLY A 52 0.81 2.78 7.29
CA GLY A 52 2.23 3.11 7.21
C GLY A 52 3.04 2.42 8.28
N ASN A 53 4.12 3.08 8.71
CA ASN A 53 4.94 2.62 9.82
C ASN A 53 5.18 3.73 10.86
N SER A 54 5.38 3.33 12.10
CA SER A 54 5.68 4.23 13.21
C SER A 54 6.73 3.63 14.12
N SER A 55 7.65 4.49 14.57
CA SER A 55 8.50 4.18 15.72
C SER A 55 7.65 4.01 16.99
N THR A 56 8.06 3.07 17.84
CA THR A 56 7.44 2.77 19.14
C THR A 56 8.29 3.33 20.28
N ALA A 57 7.72 3.39 21.49
CA ALA A 57 8.45 3.82 22.69
C ALA A 57 9.68 2.93 23.03
N SER A 58 9.73 1.70 22.52
CA SER A 58 10.83 0.75 22.70
C SER A 58 11.78 0.66 21.51
N ASP A 59 11.82 1.69 20.66
CA ASP A 59 12.72 1.83 19.50
C ASP A 59 12.56 0.77 18.40
N GLY A 60 11.37 0.17 18.29
CA GLY A 60 10.99 -0.70 17.18
C GLY A 60 10.11 0.02 16.16
N VAL A 61 10.26 -0.29 14.87
CA VAL A 61 9.34 0.16 13.81
C VAL A 61 8.21 -0.84 13.66
N HIS A 62 6.99 -0.36 13.78
CA HIS A 62 5.77 -1.15 13.70
C HIS A 62 4.86 -0.60 12.59
N ALA A 63 4.18 -1.50 11.90
CA ALA A 63 3.10 -1.16 10.98
C ALA A 63 1.94 -0.56 11.77
N PHE A 64 1.22 0.40 11.17
CA PHE A 64 0.01 0.95 11.77
C PHE A 64 -1.14 1.03 10.78
N ILE A 65 -2.35 1.03 11.31
CA ILE A 65 -3.53 1.62 10.68
C ILE A 65 -4.03 2.75 11.57
N TRP A 66 -4.31 3.91 11.00
CA TRP A 66 -4.90 5.05 11.66
C TRP A 66 -6.35 5.17 11.20
N GLU A 67 -7.27 5.30 12.15
CA GLU A 67 -8.69 5.46 11.89
C GLU A 67 -9.34 6.21 13.06
N ASN A 68 -10.32 7.07 12.78
CA ASN A 68 -11.11 7.77 13.81
C ASN A 68 -10.25 8.53 14.85
N GLY A 69 -9.14 9.14 14.41
CA GLY A 69 -8.26 9.92 15.30
C GLY A 69 -7.25 9.08 16.08
N GLN A 70 -7.15 7.78 15.83
CA GLN A 70 -6.29 6.88 16.62
C GLN A 70 -5.42 6.00 15.73
N MET A 71 -4.15 5.90 16.11
CA MET A 71 -3.21 4.94 15.53
C MET A 71 -3.32 3.60 16.26
N LYS A 72 -3.52 2.53 15.50
CA LYS A 72 -3.55 1.15 15.96
C LYS A 72 -2.29 0.43 15.47
N ASP A 73 -1.58 -0.19 16.41
CA ASP A 73 -0.40 -1.01 16.14
C ASP A 73 -0.81 -2.33 15.46
N LEU A 74 -0.19 -2.63 14.31
CA LEU A 74 -0.34 -3.88 13.56
C LEU A 74 0.84 -4.84 13.77
N GLY A 75 1.85 -4.46 14.56
CA GLY A 75 3.03 -5.26 14.88
C GLY A 75 4.28 -4.83 14.11
N LYS A 76 5.40 -5.53 14.36
CA LYS A 76 6.72 -5.21 13.80
C LYS A 76 6.75 -5.34 12.28
N GLY A 77 6.97 -4.26 11.56
CA GLY A 77 6.95 -4.29 10.10
C GLY A 77 6.46 -2.98 9.50
N GLU A 78 5.94 -3.06 8.29
CA GLU A 78 5.39 -1.94 7.55
C GLU A 78 4.08 -2.34 6.88
N ALA A 79 3.11 -1.42 6.86
CA ALA A 79 1.88 -1.53 6.08
C ALA A 79 1.97 -0.58 4.88
N HIS A 80 1.96 -1.14 3.67
CA HIS A 80 2.26 -0.42 2.43
C HIS A 80 1.02 0.05 1.69
N ALA A 81 -0.07 -0.73 1.70
CA ALA A 81 -1.28 -0.39 0.95
C ALA A 81 -2.55 -0.81 1.71
N ILE A 82 -3.66 -0.14 1.41
CA ILE A 82 -4.98 -0.38 1.97
C ILE A 82 -6.07 -0.24 0.90
N ASN A 83 -6.94 -1.24 0.75
CA ASN A 83 -8.05 -1.16 -0.22
C ASN A 83 -9.29 -0.44 0.35
N ALA A 84 -10.32 -0.26 -0.48
CA ALA A 84 -11.59 0.38 -0.08
C ALA A 84 -12.33 -0.40 1.03
N GLU A 85 -12.07 -1.69 1.22
CA GLU A 85 -12.67 -2.48 2.29
C GLU A 85 -11.96 -2.30 3.65
N GLY A 86 -10.76 -1.71 3.65
CA GLY A 86 -9.93 -1.55 4.84
C GLY A 86 -9.00 -2.74 5.09
N ASP A 87 -8.81 -3.59 4.08
CA ASP A 87 -7.80 -4.63 4.09
C ASP A 87 -6.43 -4.03 3.84
N VAL A 88 -5.48 -4.33 4.72
CA VAL A 88 -4.14 -3.73 4.72
C VAL A 88 -3.12 -4.78 4.33
N VAL A 89 -2.17 -4.43 3.48
CA VAL A 89 -1.05 -5.30 3.11
C VAL A 89 0.29 -4.66 3.38
N GLY A 90 1.31 -5.49 3.55
CA GLY A 90 2.68 -5.06 3.75
C GLY A 90 3.56 -6.23 4.10
N PHE A 91 4.50 -6.03 5.02
CA PHE A 91 5.35 -7.10 5.51
C PHE A 91 5.67 -6.97 7.00
N ARG A 92 5.95 -8.11 7.62
CA ARG A 92 6.43 -8.22 8.99
C ARG A 92 7.92 -8.52 9.01
N LEU A 93 8.63 -7.93 9.96
CA LEU A 93 10.04 -8.25 10.24
C LEU A 93 10.12 -9.53 11.09
N VAL A 94 10.76 -10.59 10.57
CA VAL A 94 10.82 -11.91 11.24
C VAL A 94 12.17 -12.11 11.93
N ARG A 95 13.28 -12.03 11.20
CA ARG A 95 14.64 -12.23 11.73
C ARG A 95 15.67 -11.35 11.03
N PHE A 96 16.70 -10.97 11.78
CA PHE A 96 17.96 -10.46 11.27
C PHE A 96 19.00 -11.54 11.50
N ASP A 97 19.41 -12.25 10.45
CA ASP A 97 20.52 -13.19 10.54
C ASP A 97 21.66 -12.82 9.59
N GLU A 98 22.72 -13.63 9.58
CA GLU A 98 23.91 -13.41 8.74
C GLU A 98 23.59 -13.41 7.23
N LYS A 99 22.41 -13.90 6.82
CA LYS A 99 21.94 -13.99 5.43
C LYS A 99 21.03 -12.83 5.01
N GLY A 100 20.57 -11.99 5.95
CA GLY A 100 19.80 -10.78 5.66
C GLY A 100 18.53 -10.63 6.52
N TYR A 101 17.60 -9.82 6.01
CA TYR A 101 16.28 -9.62 6.60
C TYR A 101 15.33 -10.69 6.06
N GLU A 102 14.83 -11.57 6.93
CA GLU A 102 13.70 -12.45 6.61
C GLU A 102 12.41 -11.67 6.89
N ILE A 103 11.61 -11.46 5.84
CA ILE A 103 10.33 -10.76 5.92
C ILE A 103 9.22 -11.66 5.40
N ASP A 104 8.06 -11.56 6.05
CA ASP A 104 6.84 -12.24 5.63
C ASP A 104 5.86 -11.20 5.12
N GLY A 105 5.32 -11.39 3.92
CA GLY A 105 4.21 -10.63 3.40
C GLY A 105 2.97 -10.90 4.24
N ILE A 106 2.24 -9.86 4.61
CA ILE A 106 1.09 -9.94 5.51
C ILE A 106 -0.12 -9.28 4.86
N LEU A 107 -1.28 -9.92 5.02
CA LEU A 107 -2.61 -9.33 4.90
C LEU A 107 -3.22 -9.16 6.30
N TYR A 108 -3.68 -7.96 6.62
CA TYR A 108 -4.52 -7.68 7.78
C TYR A 108 -5.95 -7.45 7.31
N GLN A 109 -6.85 -8.37 7.65
CA GLN A 109 -8.26 -8.36 7.24
C GLN A 109 -9.16 -8.72 8.42
N GLY A 110 -10.21 -7.91 8.65
CA GLY A 110 -11.21 -8.20 9.69
C GLY A 110 -10.62 -8.33 11.10
N GLY A 111 -9.54 -7.60 11.39
CA GLY A 111 -8.87 -7.65 12.69
C GLY A 111 -7.85 -8.77 12.86
N LYS A 112 -7.61 -9.58 11.81
CA LYS A 112 -6.73 -10.76 11.84
C LYS A 112 -5.59 -10.62 10.85
N GLU A 113 -4.46 -11.23 11.20
CA GLU A 113 -3.27 -11.32 10.36
C GLU A 113 -3.28 -12.65 9.59
N PHE A 114 -2.95 -12.59 8.30
CA PHE A 114 -2.77 -13.72 7.41
C PHE A 114 -1.41 -13.59 6.73
N ALA A 115 -0.58 -14.63 6.87
CA ALA A 115 0.69 -14.69 6.15
C ALA A 115 0.45 -14.99 4.67
N LEU A 116 1.24 -14.34 3.80
CA LEU A 116 1.26 -14.59 2.37
C LEU A 116 2.30 -15.66 2.07
N GLU A 117 1.81 -16.85 1.75
CA GLU A 117 2.67 -18.00 1.46
C GLU A 117 3.58 -17.71 0.24
N PRO A 118 4.86 -18.13 0.29
CA PRO A 118 5.78 -18.00 -0.83
C PRO A 118 5.43 -18.95 -1.98
N LEU A 119 5.99 -18.68 -3.17
CA LEU A 119 6.01 -19.65 -4.26
C LEU A 119 6.77 -20.93 -3.82
N PRO A 120 6.48 -22.10 -4.42
CA PRO A 120 7.14 -23.35 -4.05
C PRO A 120 8.67 -23.25 -4.07
N GLY A 121 9.30 -23.48 -2.91
CA GLY A 121 10.76 -23.44 -2.75
C GLY A 121 11.34 -22.06 -2.40
N HIS A 122 10.52 -21.01 -2.37
CA HIS A 122 10.91 -19.70 -1.88
C HIS A 122 10.68 -19.57 -0.38
N THR A 123 11.34 -18.61 0.26
CA THR A 123 11.32 -18.46 1.73
C THR A 123 10.88 -17.10 2.23
N SER A 124 10.93 -16.06 1.42
CA SER A 124 10.60 -14.68 1.81
C SER A 124 9.46 -14.15 0.95
N THR A 125 8.59 -13.32 1.54
CA THR A 125 7.53 -12.61 0.81
C THR A 125 7.39 -11.16 1.26
N ALA A 126 6.90 -10.32 0.37
CA ALA A 126 6.51 -8.95 0.68
C ALA A 126 5.31 -8.56 -0.18
N ALA A 127 4.33 -7.88 0.41
CA ALA A 127 3.24 -7.26 -0.34
C ALA A 127 3.47 -5.76 -0.45
N TYR A 128 3.16 -5.21 -1.62
CA TYR A 128 3.34 -3.78 -1.91
C TYR A 128 2.03 -3.09 -2.24
N ASP A 129 1.06 -3.79 -2.82
CA ASP A 129 -0.20 -3.19 -3.22
C ASP A 129 -1.36 -4.21 -3.21
N ILE A 130 -2.59 -3.71 -3.07
CA ILE A 130 -3.83 -4.49 -3.00
C ILE A 130 -4.97 -3.75 -3.71
N ASN A 131 -5.73 -4.46 -4.54
CA ASN A 131 -6.93 -3.89 -5.16
C ASN A 131 -8.23 -4.18 -4.36
N ASP A 132 -9.35 -3.57 -4.78
CA ASP A 132 -10.64 -3.70 -4.09
C ASP A 132 -11.26 -5.10 -4.20
N SER A 133 -10.73 -5.95 -5.09
CA SER A 133 -11.09 -7.38 -5.15
C SER A 133 -10.27 -8.24 -4.20
N GLY A 134 -9.35 -7.65 -3.43
CA GLY A 134 -8.47 -8.34 -2.49
C GLY A 134 -7.30 -9.09 -3.17
N GLN A 135 -6.98 -8.75 -4.42
CA GLN A 135 -5.79 -9.27 -5.08
C GLN A 135 -4.58 -8.48 -4.62
N ILE A 136 -3.53 -9.19 -4.21
CA ILE A 136 -2.34 -8.58 -3.59
C ILE A 136 -1.16 -8.80 -4.51
N VAL A 137 -0.31 -7.80 -4.70
CA VAL A 137 0.92 -7.94 -5.50
C VAL A 137 2.16 -7.62 -4.68
N GLY A 138 3.27 -8.24 -5.10
CA GLY A 138 4.57 -7.98 -4.50
C GLY A 138 5.61 -9.00 -4.94
N LEU A 139 6.35 -9.53 -3.97
CA LEU A 139 7.49 -10.41 -4.17
C LEU A 139 7.40 -11.71 -3.40
N SER A 140 7.86 -12.79 -4.03
CA SER A 140 8.32 -13.99 -3.36
C SER A 140 9.77 -14.23 -3.74
N ASP A 141 10.70 -14.06 -2.78
CA ASP A 141 12.13 -13.89 -3.00
C ASP A 141 12.43 -12.85 -4.11
N GLN A 142 12.83 -13.29 -5.31
CA GLN A 142 13.16 -12.43 -6.45
C GLN A 142 12.12 -12.49 -7.58
N SER A 143 10.94 -13.04 -7.31
CA SER A 143 9.86 -13.24 -8.29
C SER A 143 8.65 -12.37 -7.99
N ALA A 144 8.17 -11.66 -9.01
CA ALA A 144 6.93 -10.93 -8.99
C ALA A 144 5.76 -11.92 -8.87
N VAL A 145 4.84 -11.64 -7.96
CA VAL A 145 3.76 -12.55 -7.61
C VAL A 145 2.47 -11.76 -7.38
N VAL A 146 1.35 -12.39 -7.74
CA VAL A 146 0.02 -11.99 -7.29
C VAL A 146 -0.55 -13.07 -6.38
N TRP A 147 -1.06 -12.68 -5.22
CA TRP A 147 -1.87 -13.55 -4.37
C TRP A 147 -3.35 -13.34 -4.66
N ASN A 148 -4.02 -14.42 -5.01
CA ASN A 148 -5.48 -14.47 -5.14
C ASN A 148 -6.00 -15.42 -4.06
N ASN A 149 -6.82 -14.92 -3.13
CA ASN A 149 -7.26 -15.69 -1.96
C ASN A 149 -6.08 -16.34 -1.21
N LEU A 150 -5.01 -15.56 -0.98
CA LEU A 150 -3.75 -16.00 -0.34
C LEU A 150 -2.94 -17.06 -1.12
N VAL A 151 -3.34 -17.41 -2.35
CA VAL A 151 -2.60 -18.36 -3.20
C VAL A 151 -1.67 -17.58 -4.14
N PRO A 152 -0.34 -17.78 -4.05
CA PRO A 152 0.61 -17.10 -4.93
C PRO A 152 0.55 -17.63 -6.36
N THR A 153 0.62 -16.73 -7.33
CA THR A 153 0.82 -17.02 -8.76
C THR A 153 2.02 -16.22 -9.27
N ASP A 154 2.99 -16.92 -9.84
CA ASP A 154 4.16 -16.32 -10.50
C ASP A 154 3.71 -15.54 -11.74
N LEU A 155 4.16 -14.29 -11.87
CA LEU A 155 3.86 -13.43 -13.02
C LEU A 155 4.79 -13.69 -14.22
N GLY A 156 5.87 -14.44 -14.03
CA GLY A 156 6.89 -14.73 -15.03
C GLY A 156 7.99 -13.66 -15.10
N SER A 157 8.74 -13.66 -16.20
CA SER A 157 9.89 -12.76 -16.40
C SER A 157 10.09 -12.41 -17.88
N LEU A 158 10.70 -11.25 -18.14
CA LEU A 158 11.27 -10.85 -19.43
C LEU A 158 12.60 -11.56 -19.77
N GLY A 159 12.94 -12.62 -19.02
CA GLY A 159 14.03 -13.55 -19.32
C GLY A 159 15.27 -13.40 -18.45
N GLY A 160 15.35 -12.39 -17.57
CA GLY A 160 16.48 -12.13 -16.67
C GLY A 160 16.31 -12.66 -15.24
N GLY A 161 15.22 -13.34 -14.95
CA GLY A 161 14.95 -14.02 -13.67
C GLY A 161 14.41 -13.12 -12.56
N GLU A 162 15.06 -11.98 -12.28
CA GLU A 162 14.60 -11.08 -11.22
C GLU A 162 13.43 -10.21 -11.70
N THR A 163 12.32 -10.26 -10.97
CA THR A 163 11.09 -9.52 -11.25
C THR A 163 10.46 -8.99 -9.98
N ILE A 164 9.82 -7.81 -10.08
CA ILE A 164 9.19 -7.12 -8.96
C ILE A 164 7.85 -6.55 -9.44
N ALA A 165 6.73 -6.99 -8.86
CA ALA A 165 5.44 -6.31 -9.03
C ALA A 165 5.33 -5.18 -8.00
N LYS A 166 4.84 -4.01 -8.40
CA LYS A 166 4.80 -2.82 -7.53
C LYS A 166 3.40 -2.28 -7.29
N ALA A 167 2.53 -2.35 -8.30
CA ALA A 167 1.17 -1.80 -8.21
C ALA A 167 0.19 -2.63 -9.03
N ILE A 168 -1.08 -2.58 -8.63
CA ILE A 168 -2.20 -3.28 -9.24
C ILE A 168 -3.43 -2.36 -9.29
N ASN A 169 -4.13 -2.33 -10.42
CA ASN A 169 -5.40 -1.60 -10.50
C ASN A 169 -6.62 -2.53 -10.25
N ASN A 170 -7.82 -1.96 -10.21
CA ASN A 170 -9.05 -2.72 -9.96
C ASN A 170 -9.48 -3.64 -11.12
N ALA A 171 -8.85 -3.54 -12.29
CA ALA A 171 -9.01 -4.51 -13.37
C ALA A 171 -8.06 -5.71 -13.25
N GLY A 172 -7.20 -5.74 -12.22
CA GLY A 172 -6.20 -6.78 -12.02
C GLY A 172 -4.96 -6.63 -12.91
N TRP A 173 -4.72 -5.44 -13.48
CA TRP A 173 -3.53 -5.15 -14.26
C TRP A 173 -2.40 -4.76 -13.32
N ILE A 174 -1.23 -5.37 -13.52
CA ILE A 174 -0.12 -5.28 -12.59
C ILE A 174 1.06 -4.65 -13.31
N VAL A 175 1.76 -3.74 -12.65
CA VAL A 175 2.97 -3.12 -13.19
C VAL A 175 4.16 -3.30 -12.25
N GLY A 176 5.36 -3.16 -12.79
CA GLY A 176 6.57 -3.27 -12.01
C GLY A 176 7.81 -3.24 -12.88
N ALA A 177 8.83 -4.02 -12.51
CA ALA A 177 10.06 -4.14 -13.27
C ALA A 177 10.53 -5.60 -13.36
N SER A 178 11.05 -5.99 -14.52
CA SER A 178 11.65 -7.30 -14.76
C SER A 178 13.01 -7.13 -15.41
N LYS A 179 14.01 -7.88 -14.97
CA LYS A 179 15.26 -8.02 -15.73
C LYS A 179 14.96 -8.69 -17.06
N THR A 180 15.54 -8.14 -18.12
CA THR A 180 15.60 -8.75 -19.44
C THR A 180 16.75 -9.75 -19.50
N VAL A 181 16.84 -10.51 -20.58
CA VAL A 181 17.99 -11.41 -20.86
C VAL A 181 19.34 -10.69 -20.84
N ASP A 182 19.34 -9.38 -21.09
CA ASP A 182 20.53 -8.52 -21.09
C ASP A 182 20.92 -8.06 -19.66
N GLY A 183 20.13 -8.44 -18.64
CA GLY A 183 20.33 -8.09 -17.23
C GLY A 183 19.86 -6.69 -16.84
N VAL A 184 19.23 -5.95 -17.75
CA VAL A 184 18.69 -4.61 -17.50
C VAL A 184 17.22 -4.70 -17.11
N PHE A 185 16.81 -3.97 -16.07
CA PHE A 185 15.39 -3.86 -15.72
C PHE A 185 14.62 -3.05 -16.75
N HIS A 186 13.55 -3.65 -17.28
CA HIS A 186 12.51 -2.95 -18.00
C HIS A 186 11.22 -2.97 -17.19
N ALA A 187 10.46 -1.88 -17.29
CA ALA A 187 9.11 -1.83 -16.79
C ALA A 187 8.22 -2.82 -17.56
N PHE A 188 7.30 -3.46 -16.87
CA PHE A 188 6.32 -4.36 -17.48
C PHE A 188 4.89 -3.95 -17.13
N LEU A 189 3.96 -4.40 -17.99
CA LEU A 189 2.53 -4.51 -17.71
C LEU A 189 2.16 -5.98 -17.78
N TRP A 190 1.53 -6.50 -16.73
CA TRP A 190 0.97 -7.84 -16.71
C TRP A 190 -0.56 -7.76 -16.74
N ARG A 191 -1.17 -8.48 -17.69
CA ARG A 191 -2.62 -8.58 -17.84
C ARG A 191 -2.96 -9.91 -18.49
N ASP A 192 -4.10 -10.48 -18.11
CA ASP A 192 -4.64 -11.70 -18.72
C ASP A 192 -3.63 -12.87 -18.77
N GLY A 193 -2.76 -13.00 -17.76
CA GLY A 193 -1.77 -14.08 -17.70
C GLY A 193 -0.45 -13.81 -18.41
N VAL A 194 -0.26 -12.62 -19.00
CA VAL A 194 0.89 -12.32 -19.87
C VAL A 194 1.65 -11.09 -19.35
N MET A 195 2.96 -11.22 -19.22
CA MET A 195 3.88 -10.11 -18.97
C MET A 195 4.30 -9.47 -20.31
N GLU A 196 3.98 -8.19 -20.48
CA GLU A 196 4.35 -7.35 -21.63
C GLU A 196 5.45 -6.37 -21.21
N ASP A 197 6.55 -6.28 -21.97
CA ASP A 197 7.55 -5.23 -21.83
C ASP A 197 6.99 -3.91 -22.38
N ILE A 198 6.90 -2.87 -21.54
CA ILE A 198 6.37 -1.55 -21.93
C ILE A 198 7.47 -0.55 -22.30
N GLY A 199 8.72 -1.01 -22.38
CA GLY A 199 9.85 -0.31 -22.96
C GLY A 199 10.83 0.28 -21.95
N SER A 200 11.99 0.67 -22.48
CA SER A 200 13.18 1.08 -21.72
C SER A 200 13.42 2.59 -21.72
N LEU A 201 12.78 3.35 -22.61
CA LEU A 201 13.06 4.77 -22.87
C LEU A 201 14.57 5.07 -23.04
N GLY A 202 15.35 4.08 -23.52
CA GLY A 202 16.80 4.17 -23.70
C GLY A 202 17.65 3.70 -22.52
N GLY A 203 17.07 3.08 -21.48
CA GLY A 203 17.81 2.56 -20.33
C GLY A 203 16.96 1.75 -19.35
N ARG A 204 17.37 1.71 -18.07
CA ARG A 204 16.61 1.03 -17.00
C ARG A 204 15.27 1.74 -16.78
N THR A 205 14.17 0.99 -16.79
CA THR A 205 12.82 1.46 -16.44
C THR A 205 12.21 0.70 -15.26
N ILE A 206 11.44 1.42 -14.45
CA ILE A 206 10.53 0.84 -13.45
C ILE A 206 9.17 1.53 -13.56
N ALA A 207 8.09 0.75 -13.62
CA ALA A 207 6.75 1.27 -13.37
C ALA A 207 6.49 1.24 -11.86
N HIS A 208 6.04 2.38 -11.31
CA HIS A 208 5.79 2.55 -9.89
C HIS A 208 4.31 2.40 -9.53
N ASP A 209 3.42 2.86 -10.41
CA ASP A 209 1.99 2.93 -10.12
C ASP A 209 1.15 2.86 -11.41
N ILE A 210 -0.09 2.40 -11.29
CA ILE A 210 -1.06 2.26 -12.37
C ILE A 210 -2.47 2.64 -11.88
N ASN A 211 -3.16 3.52 -12.61
CA ASN A 211 -4.55 3.84 -12.29
C ASN A 211 -5.56 2.89 -12.98
N ASP A 212 -6.84 3.00 -12.59
CA ASP A 212 -7.93 2.19 -13.16
C ASP A 212 -8.22 2.44 -14.65
N LYS A 213 -7.65 3.50 -15.24
CA LYS A 213 -7.70 3.74 -16.70
C LYS A 213 -6.53 3.06 -17.43
N GLY A 214 -5.65 2.36 -16.70
CA GLY A 214 -4.45 1.72 -17.24
C GLY A 214 -3.31 2.68 -17.55
N GLN A 215 -3.31 3.87 -16.97
CA GLN A 215 -2.20 4.82 -17.13
C GLN A 215 -1.13 4.51 -16.10
N ILE A 216 0.11 4.44 -16.56
CA ILE A 216 1.25 3.97 -15.78
C ILE A 216 2.21 5.13 -15.57
N VAL A 217 2.70 5.30 -14.35
CA VAL A 217 3.80 6.22 -14.04
C VAL A 217 5.02 5.46 -13.57
N GLY A 218 6.20 6.03 -13.80
CA GLY A 218 7.45 5.34 -13.50
C GLY A 218 8.68 6.21 -13.59
N GLU A 219 9.84 5.57 -13.59
CA GLU A 219 11.13 6.22 -13.81
C GLU A 219 11.95 5.53 -14.92
N SER A 220 12.66 6.34 -15.72
CA SER A 220 13.71 5.90 -16.64
C SER A 220 14.94 6.78 -16.50
N GLY A 221 16.10 6.19 -16.18
CA GLY A 221 17.38 6.92 -16.15
C GLY A 221 17.35 8.21 -15.29
N GLY A 222 16.58 8.20 -14.20
CA GLY A 222 16.40 9.36 -13.30
C GLY A 222 15.35 10.39 -13.73
N LYS A 223 14.53 10.08 -14.74
CA LYS A 223 13.41 10.92 -15.20
C LYS A 223 12.09 10.20 -14.98
N SER A 224 11.05 10.91 -14.57
CA SER A 224 9.70 10.34 -14.50
C SER A 224 9.08 10.19 -15.90
N PHE A 225 8.20 9.20 -16.06
CA PHE A 225 7.30 9.04 -17.20
C PHE A 225 5.88 8.74 -16.71
#